data_AF-A0A2U2NCV6-F1
#
_entry.id   AF-A0A2U2NCV6-F1
#
_cell.length_a   1.000
_cell.length_b   1.000
_cell.length_c   1.000
_cell.angle_alpha   90.00
_cell.angle_beta   90.00
_cell.angle_gamma   90.00
#
_symmetry.space_group_name_H-M   'P 1'
#
loop_
_entity.id
_entity.type
_entity.pdbx_description
1 polymer ?
#
loop_
_entity_poly.entity_id
_entity_poly.type
_entity_poly.pdbx_seq_one_letter_code
_entity_poly.pdbx_strand_id
1 'polypeptide(L)'
;MQFIKDDTHPFDYAERLAGCPSGFEGRIVRFAKDLPFNATVIMPPDKVPADADFELVGNHAVLHHMTPDLGDAEDWTMAWACR
;
A
#
# COMPACT_ATOMS: atom_id res chain seq x y z
N MET A 1 -11.14 8.32 -2.22
CA MET A 1 -10.44 7.53 -1.19
C MET A 1 -9.44 8.45 -0.51
N GLN A 2 -9.14 8.24 0.77
CA GLN A 2 -8.22 9.09 1.54
C GLN A 2 -7.40 8.22 2.50
N PHE A 3 -6.23 8.66 2.90
CA PHE A 3 -5.44 7.95 3.91
C PHE A 3 -5.86 8.32 5.34
N ILE A 4 -5.72 7.35 6.24
CA ILE A 4 -5.91 7.52 7.68
C ILE A 4 -4.60 7.11 8.37
N LYS A 5 -4.10 7.99 9.22
CA LYS A 5 -2.91 7.74 10.02
C LYS A 5 -3.13 6.67 11.08
N ASP A 6 -2.18 5.75 11.14
CA ASP A 6 -2.11 4.68 12.14
C ASP A 6 -1.04 5.03 13.17
N ASP A 7 -1.48 5.53 14.33
CA ASP A 7 -0.61 5.90 15.45
C ASP A 7 -0.35 4.73 16.43
N THR A 8 -0.77 3.50 16.10
CA THR A 8 -0.74 2.37 17.06
C THR A 8 0.55 1.52 17.02
N HIS A 9 1.51 1.87 16.17
CA HIS A 9 2.67 1.02 15.84
C HIS A 9 4.02 1.74 16.03
N PRO A 10 5.15 1.01 16.15
CA PRO A 10 6.50 1.59 16.38
C PRO A 10 7.12 2.26 15.14
N PHE A 11 6.32 2.68 14.18
CA PHE A 11 6.75 3.29 12.92
C PHE A 11 6.82 4.80 13.07
N ASP A 12 7.73 5.46 12.36
CA ASP A 12 7.78 6.92 12.36
C ASP A 12 6.69 7.52 11.43
N TYR A 13 6.18 6.71 10.50
CA TYR A 13 4.98 7.00 9.72
C TYR A 13 4.24 5.72 9.31
N ALA A 14 2.93 5.68 9.50
CA ALA A 14 2.08 4.63 8.97
C ALA A 14 0.71 5.17 8.61
N GLU A 15 0.21 4.83 7.43
CA GLU A 15 -1.13 5.16 6.97
C GLU A 15 -1.80 4.01 6.24
N ARG A 16 -3.14 4.01 6.29
CA ARG A 16 -3.98 3.04 5.59
C ARG A 16 -4.99 3.74 4.69
N LEU A 17 -5.18 3.21 3.50
CA LEU A 17 -6.15 3.74 2.55
C LEU A 17 -7.59 3.41 2.99
N ALA A 18 -8.41 4.45 3.18
CA ALA A 18 -9.80 4.35 3.61
C ALA A 18 -10.79 4.42 2.44
N GLY A 19 -11.89 3.69 2.59
CA GLY A 19 -12.95 3.61 1.60
C GLY A 19 -12.58 2.76 0.38
N CYS A 20 -11.65 1.82 0.54
CA CYS A 20 -11.29 0.87 -0.52
C CYS A 20 -12.45 -0.09 -0.82
N PRO A 21 -12.57 -0.59 -2.07
CA PRO A 21 -13.43 -1.71 -2.40
C PRO A 21 -13.14 -2.94 -1.52
N SER A 22 -14.16 -3.78 -1.29
CA SER A 22 -13.99 -5.01 -0.50
C SER A 22 -12.87 -5.89 -1.05
N GLY A 23 -11.99 -6.36 -0.16
CA GLY A 23 -10.83 -7.18 -0.50
C GLY A 23 -9.57 -6.39 -0.86
N PHE A 24 -9.65 -5.07 -1.04
CA PHE A 24 -8.50 -4.22 -1.30
C PHE A 24 -8.04 -3.51 -0.02
N GLU A 25 -6.73 -3.51 0.21
CA GLU A 25 -6.09 -2.75 1.29
C GLU A 25 -4.81 -2.08 0.79
N GLY A 26 -4.74 -0.75 0.92
CA GLY A 26 -3.52 0.02 0.70
C GLY A 26 -2.90 0.44 2.03
N ARG A 27 -1.59 0.29 2.20
CA ARG A 27 -0.83 0.67 3.39
C ARG A 27 0.48 1.35 3.00
N ILE A 28 0.81 2.45 3.66
CA ILE A 28 2.09 3.14 3.49
C ILE A 28 2.80 3.14 4.83
N VAL A 29 4.06 2.68 4.87
CA VAL A 29 4.84 2.60 6.11
C VAL A 29 6.24 3.16 5.89
N ARG A 30 6.73 3.92 6.86
CA ARG A 30 8.15 4.25 7.01
C ARG A 30 8.60 3.80 8.41
N PHE A 31 9.73 3.09 8.45
CA PHE A 31 10.24 2.51 9.69
C PHE A 31 11.10 3.50 10.50
N ALA A 32 11.74 4.46 9.84
CA ALA A 32 12.55 5.49 10.46
C ALA A 32 12.69 6.72 9.56
N LYS A 33 13.01 7.87 10.17
CA LYS A 33 12.96 9.22 9.58
C LYS A 33 13.71 9.43 8.26
N ASP A 34 14.67 8.57 7.91
CA ASP A 34 15.51 8.71 6.71
C ASP A 34 15.46 7.47 5.81
N LEU A 35 14.50 6.58 6.03
CA LEU A 35 14.25 5.42 5.17
C LEU A 35 13.16 5.73 4.15
N PRO A 36 13.16 5.06 2.97
CA PRO A 36 12.07 5.20 2.01
C PRO A 36 10.72 4.72 2.59
N PHE A 37 9.63 5.28 2.08
CA PHE A 37 8.28 4.79 2.31
C PHE A 37 8.06 3.48 1.53
N ASN A 38 7.46 2.50 2.18
CA ASN A 38 6.95 1.29 1.56
C ASN A 38 5.46 1.44 1.34
N ALA A 39 5.06 1.65 0.09
CA ALA A 39 3.68 1.56 -0.36
C ALA A 39 3.36 0.09 -0.65
N THR A 40 2.32 -0.44 0.00
CA THR A 40 1.88 -1.82 -0.11
C THR A 40 0.42 -1.87 -0.49
N VAL A 41 0.08 -2.69 -1.47
CA VAL A 41 -1.29 -2.97 -1.87
C VAL A 41 -1.55 -4.47 -1.75
N ILE A 42 -2.63 -4.81 -1.05
CA ILE A 42 -3.09 -6.16 -0.82
C ILE A 42 -4.45 -6.30 -1.50
N MET A 43 -4.60 -7.31 -2.36
CA MET A 43 -5.85 -7.54 -3.08
C MET A 43 -6.07 -9.03 -3.41
N PRO A 44 -7.27 -9.44 -3.84
CA PRO A 44 -7.49 -10.79 -4.34
C PRO A 44 -6.67 -11.05 -5.62
N PRO A 45 -6.08 -12.25 -5.82
CA PRO A 45 -5.24 -12.54 -6.98
C PRO A 45 -5.95 -12.37 -8.34
N ASP A 46 -7.27 -12.57 -8.41
CA ASP A 46 -8.08 -12.38 -9.61
C ASP A 46 -8.27 -10.91 -10.00
N LYS A 47 -7.87 -9.98 -9.13
CA LYS A 47 -7.88 -8.53 -9.37
C LYS A 47 -6.52 -8.00 -9.83
N VAL A 48 -5.48 -8.82 -9.79
CA VAL A 48 -4.14 -8.41 -10.20
C VAL A 48 -4.05 -8.42 -11.73
N PRO A 49 -3.61 -7.31 -12.36
CA PRO A 49 -3.31 -7.27 -13.79
C PRO A 49 -2.28 -8.33 -14.19
N ALA A 50 -2.44 -8.91 -15.37
CA ALA A 50 -1.59 -10.00 -15.84
C ALA A 50 -0.10 -9.62 -16.03
N ASP A 51 0.18 -8.32 -16.12
CA ASP A 51 1.52 -7.74 -16.28
C ASP A 51 2.16 -7.29 -14.96
N ALA A 52 1.44 -7.41 -13.84
CA ALA A 52 1.93 -6.97 -12.54
C ALA A 52 2.77 -8.07 -11.89
N ASP A 53 3.93 -7.68 -11.35
CA ASP A 53 4.69 -8.54 -10.44
C ASP A 53 4.11 -8.43 -9.03
N PHE A 54 3.88 -9.57 -8.38
CA PHE A 54 3.27 -9.63 -7.05
C PHE A 54 3.70 -10.88 -6.29
N GLU A 55 3.68 -10.77 -4.96
CA GLU A 55 3.88 -11.90 -4.06
C GLU A 55 2.53 -12.50 -3.65
N LEU A 56 2.43 -13.82 -3.62
CA LEU A 56 1.28 -14.51 -3.05
C LEU A 56 1.49 -14.74 -1.55
N VAL A 57 0.67 -14.10 -0.72
CA VAL A 57 0.65 -14.28 0.74
C VAL A 57 -0.71 -14.85 1.14
N GLY A 58 -0.75 -16.17 1.32
CA GLY A 58 -1.99 -16.89 1.56
C GLY A 58 -2.92 -16.80 0.35
N ASN A 59 -4.11 -16.22 0.54
CA ASN A 59 -5.12 -16.03 -0.51
C ASN A 59 -5.13 -14.60 -1.09
N HIS A 60 -4.10 -13.81 -0.81
CA HIS A 60 -3.99 -12.44 -1.32
C HIS A 60 -2.71 -12.27 -2.15
N ALA A 61 -2.81 -11.42 -3.15
CA ALA A 61 -1.66 -10.86 -3.83
C ALA A 61 -1.21 -9.60 -3.10
N VAL A 62 0.10 -9.46 -2.94
CA VAL A 62 0.73 -8.33 -2.27
C VAL A 62 1.71 -7.69 -3.25
N LEU A 63 1.53 -6.40 -3.48
CA LEU A 63 2.40 -5.58 -4.31
C LEU A 63 3.10 -4.55 -3.42
N HIS A 64 4.38 -4.32 -3.69
CA HIS A 64 5.19 -3.37 -2.95
C HIS A 64 5.85 -2.37 -3.88
N HIS A 65 5.98 -1.13 -3.41
CA HIS A 65 6.75 -0.10 -4.09
C HIS A 65 7.42 0.82 -3.08
N MET A 66 8.73 1.00 -3.24
CA MET A 66 9.53 1.85 -2.36
C MET A 66 9.70 3.22 -3.00
N THR A 67 9.35 4.28 -2.28
CA THR A 67 9.52 5.68 -2.73
C THR A 67 10.25 6.49 -1.66
N PRO A 68 11.09 7.47 -2.05
CA PRO A 68 11.69 8.38 -1.07
C PRO A 68 10.65 9.34 -0.47
N ASP A 69 9.62 9.69 -1.23
CA ASP A 69 8.64 10.72 -0.91
C ASP A 69 7.25 10.13 -0.60
N LEU A 70 6.59 10.69 0.42
CA LEU A 70 5.26 10.27 0.84
C LEU A 70 4.21 10.44 -0.27
N GLY A 71 4.24 11.59 -0.97
CA GLY A 71 3.28 11.87 -2.05
C GLY A 71 3.33 10.81 -3.15
N ASP A 72 4.54 10.37 -3.54
CA ASP A 72 4.70 9.31 -4.54
C ASP A 72 4.15 7.95 -4.05
N ALA A 73 4.31 7.66 -2.75
CA ALA A 73 3.74 6.45 -2.14
C ALA A 73 2.21 6.48 -2.14
N GLU A 74 1.62 7.64 -1.82
CA GLU A 74 0.18 7.88 -1.86
C GLU A 74 -0.37 7.75 -3.28
N ASP A 75 0.23 8.42 -4.25
CA ASP A 75 -0.16 8.40 -5.65
C ASP A 75 -0.08 6.99 -6.24
N TRP A 76 1.01 6.27 -5.98
CA TRP A 76 1.17 4.88 -6.42
C TRP A 76 0.10 3.96 -5.83
N THR A 77 -0.14 4.06 -4.51
CA THR A 77 -1.14 3.22 -3.81
C THR A 77 -2.55 3.51 -4.33
N MET A 78 -2.87 4.79 -4.53
CA MET A 78 -4.15 5.24 -5.07
C MET A 78 -4.35 4.80 -6.51
N ALA A 79 -3.31 4.86 -7.35
CA ALA A 79 -3.36 4.40 -8.74
C ALA A 79 -3.72 2.91 -8.81
N TRP A 80 -3.15 2.08 -7.94
CA TRP A 80 -3.51 0.66 -7.84
C TRP A 80 -4.93 0.43 -7.34
N ALA A 81 -5.40 1.21 -6.37
CA ALA A 81 -6.76 1.11 -5.84
C ALA A 81 -7.83 1.51 -6.86
N CYS A 82 -7.48 2.36 -7.82
CA CYS A 82 -8.39 2.87 -8.85
C CYS A 82 -8.30 2.12 -10.19
N ARG A 83 -7.45 1.09 -10.30
CA ARG A 83 -7.19 0.36 -11.54
C ARG A 83 -8.25 -0.71 -11.84
#